data_AF-A0A843CVZ2-F1
#
_entry.id   AF-A0A843CVZ2-F1
#
_cell.length_a   1.000
_cell.length_b   1.000
_cell.length_c   1.000
_cell.angle_alpha   90.00
_cell.angle_beta   90.00
_cell.angle_gamma   90.00
#
_symmetry.space_group_name_H-M   'P 1'
#
loop_
_entity.id
_entity.type
_entity.pdbx_description
1 polymer ?
#
loop_
_entity_poly.entity_id
_entity_poly.type
_entity_poly.pdbx_seq_one_letter_code
_entity_poly.pdbx_strand_id
1 'polypeptide(L)'
;MAKQGNTKKDKTDMQKTLSRAFIIFILISCVLGFSLTFSFFSIFKAAEAGNYVALDYTIYYAEGLPILTTSSNVVENMYKQGYTGTGITN
;
A
#
# COMPACT_ATOMS: atom_id res chain seq x y z
N MET A 1 45.56 23.73 -49.07
CA MET A 1 45.41 22.51 -48.23
C MET A 1 44.76 22.93 -46.92
N ALA A 2 43.45 22.77 -46.78
CA ALA A 2 42.72 23.14 -45.56
C ALA A 2 41.89 21.94 -45.12
N LYS A 3 42.38 21.22 -44.11
CA LYS A 3 41.60 20.20 -43.40
C LYS A 3 41.40 20.71 -41.98
N GLN A 4 40.47 21.65 -41.84
CA GLN A 4 40.02 22.14 -40.54
C GLN A 4 38.99 21.13 -40.02
N GLY A 5 39.44 20.26 -39.11
CA GLY A 5 38.61 19.26 -38.45
C GLY A 5 37.48 19.94 -37.68
N ASN A 6 36.25 19.69 -38.13
CA ASN A 6 35.03 20.25 -37.56
C ASN A 6 34.55 19.39 -36.37
N THR A 7 35.26 19.43 -35.25
CA THR A 7 35.01 18.59 -34.05
C THR A 7 33.99 19.17 -33.06
N LYS A 8 33.35 20.31 -33.36
CA LYS A 8 32.36 20.96 -32.46
C LYS A 8 30.91 20.54 -32.70
N LYS A 9 30.56 20.03 -33.90
CA LYS A 9 29.17 19.69 -34.23
C LYS A 9 28.71 18.38 -33.55
N ASP A 10 29.59 17.39 -33.47
CA ASP A 10 29.25 16.03 -33.06
C ASP A 10 28.90 15.90 -31.56
N LYS A 11 29.57 16.67 -30.68
CA LYS A 11 29.31 16.66 -29.24
C LYS A 11 27.91 17.18 -28.87
N THR A 12 27.38 18.11 -29.67
CA THR A 12 26.12 18.79 -29.38
C THR A 12 24.90 17.91 -29.68
N ASP A 13 25.00 17.08 -30.73
CA ASP A 13 23.93 16.14 -31.11
C ASP A 13 23.94 14.88 -30.24
N MET A 14 25.12 14.44 -29.80
CA MET A 14 25.26 13.34 -28.84
C MET A 14 24.70 13.72 -27.46
N GLN A 15 24.96 14.95 -26.99
CA GLN A 15 24.43 15.44 -25.72
C GLN A 15 22.90 15.65 -25.75
N LYS A 16 22.34 16.10 -26.89
CA LYS A 16 20.87 16.15 -27.09
C LYS A 16 20.23 14.77 -27.08
N THR A 17 20.89 13.78 -27.69
CA THR A 17 20.40 12.40 -27.72
C THR A 17 20.42 11.77 -26.33
N LEU A 18 21.48 12.02 -25.56
CA LEU A 18 21.63 11.53 -24.19
C LEU A 18 20.63 12.20 -23.23
N SER A 19 20.39 13.50 -23.38
CA SER A 19 19.38 14.21 -22.60
C SER A 19 17.96 13.72 -22.90
N ARG A 20 17.67 13.37 -24.16
CA ARG A 20 16.37 12.80 -24.56
C ARG A 20 16.19 11.39 -24.00
N ALA A 21 17.22 10.56 -24.01
CA ALA A 21 17.20 9.24 -23.39
C ALA A 21 16.99 9.31 -21.87
N PHE A 22 17.60 10.28 -21.19
CA PHE A 22 17.44 10.48 -19.75
C PHE A 22 16.01 10.89 -19.37
N ILE A 23 15.37 11.78 -20.15
CA ILE A 23 13.97 12.16 -19.94
C ILE A 23 13.04 10.96 -20.12
N ILE A 24 13.26 10.15 -21.16
CA ILE A 24 12.46 8.93 -21.41
C ILE A 24 12.64 7.94 -20.25
N PHE A 25 13.86 7.77 -19.74
CA PHE A 25 14.13 6.89 -18.61
C PHE A 25 13.42 7.35 -17.33
N ILE A 26 13.42 8.66 -17.05
CA ILE A 26 12.66 9.23 -15.93
C ILE A 26 11.16 8.99 -16.10
N LEU A 27 10.60 9.22 -17.29
CA LEU A 27 9.17 8.98 -17.54
C LEU A 27 8.80 7.51 -17.34
N ILE A 28 9.63 6.58 -17.82
CA ILE A 28 9.43 5.15 -17.59
C ILE A 28 9.53 4.82 -16.10
N SER A 29 10.53 5.36 -15.39
CA SER A 29 10.65 5.19 -13.94
C SER A 29 9.47 5.77 -13.16
N CYS A 30 8.91 6.90 -13.61
CA CYS A 30 7.73 7.50 -13.02
C CYS A 30 6.50 6.63 -13.25
N VAL A 31 6.28 6.11 -14.46
CA VAL A 31 5.16 5.20 -14.76
C VAL A 31 5.28 3.90 -13.96
N LEU A 32 6.46 3.29 -13.92
CA LEU A 32 6.71 2.07 -13.14
C LEU A 32 6.56 2.31 -11.64
N GLY A 33 7.08 3.43 -11.13
CA GLY A 33 6.92 3.84 -9.73
C GLY A 33 5.44 4.08 -9.37
N PHE A 34 4.68 4.72 -10.26
CA PHE A 34 3.26 4.97 -10.06
C PHE A 34 2.44 3.67 -10.09
N SER A 35 2.75 2.74 -11.01
CA SER A 35 2.14 1.40 -11.05
C SER A 35 2.42 0.61 -9.78
N LEU A 36 3.65 0.67 -9.24
CA LEU A 36 3.98 0.03 -7.97
C LEU A 36 3.20 0.66 -6.80
N THR A 37 3.10 1.99 -6.74
CA THR A 37 2.32 2.66 -5.68
C THR A 37 0.81 2.38 -5.76
N PHE A 38 0.23 2.20 -6.95
CA PHE A 38 -1.15 1.74 -7.08
C PHE A 38 -1.33 0.29 -6.58
N SER A 39 -0.34 -0.58 -6.78
CA SER A 39 -0.35 -1.91 -6.15
C SER A 39 -0.26 -1.85 -4.62
N PHE A 40 0.41 -0.86 -4.03
CA PHE A 40 0.40 -0.66 -2.58
C PHE A 40 -1.00 -0.24 -2.04
N PHE A 41 -1.79 0.50 -2.82
CA PHE A 41 -3.20 0.76 -2.48
C PHE A 41 -4.11 -0.46 -2.66
N SER A 42 -3.65 -1.55 -3.29
CA SER A 42 -4.46 -2.76 -3.41
C SER A 42 -4.67 -3.48 -2.07
N ILE A 43 -3.88 -3.15 -1.04
CA ILE A 43 -4.10 -3.60 0.33
C ILE A 43 -5.33 -2.92 0.95
N PHE A 44 -5.68 -1.72 0.47
CA PHE A 44 -6.92 -1.02 0.82
C PHE A 44 -8.04 -1.29 -0.20
N LYS A 45 -8.01 -2.42 -0.92
CA LYS A 45 -9.16 -2.85 -1.73
C LYS A 45 -10.36 -2.97 -0.80
N ALA A 46 -11.38 -2.16 -1.08
CA ALA A 46 -12.65 -2.27 -0.40
C ALA A 46 -13.16 -3.70 -0.53
N ALA A 47 -13.68 -4.27 0.56
CA ALA A 47 -14.26 -5.60 0.52
C ALA A 47 -15.46 -5.60 -0.45
N GLU A 48 -15.35 -6.34 -1.54
CA GLU A 48 -16.44 -6.54 -2.50
C GLU A 48 -17.31 -7.73 -2.08
N ALA A 49 -18.57 -7.74 -2.53
CA ALA A 49 -19.49 -8.85 -2.25
C ALA A 49 -18.93 -10.17 -2.79
N GLY A 50 -18.83 -11.19 -1.93
CA GLY A 50 -18.27 -12.51 -2.27
C GLY A 50 -16.80 -12.70 -1.89
N ASN A 51 -16.11 -11.67 -1.38
CA ASN A 51 -14.77 -11.82 -0.84
C ASN A 51 -14.80 -12.44 0.56
N TYR A 52 -13.90 -13.38 0.82
CA TYR A 52 -13.63 -13.86 2.17
C TYR A 52 -12.64 -12.90 2.84
N VAL A 53 -13.06 -12.32 3.97
CA VAL A 53 -12.24 -11.37 4.74
C VAL A 53 -12.17 -11.87 6.19
N ALA A 54 -10.95 -12.01 6.71
CA ALA A 54 -10.75 -12.22 8.13
C ALA A 54 -10.89 -10.87 8.85
N LEU A 55 -11.79 -10.81 9.83
CA LEU A 55 -12.09 -9.60 10.59
C LEU A 55 -11.91 -9.87 12.07
N ASP A 56 -11.19 -8.97 12.74
CA ASP A 56 -11.22 -8.89 14.19
C ASP A 56 -12.40 -8.02 14.61
N TYR A 57 -13.28 -8.56 15.44
CA TYR A 57 -14.51 -7.87 15.81
C TYR A 57 -14.88 -8.06 17.27
N THR A 58 -15.70 -7.15 17.78
CA THR A 58 -16.38 -7.31 19.08
C THR A 58 -17.77 -6.71 18.97
N ILE A 59 -18.77 -7.51 19.30
CA ILE A 59 -20.18 -7.11 19.34
C ILE A 59 -20.53 -6.82 20.79
N TYR A 60 -21.23 -5.71 21.04
CA TYR A 60 -21.61 -5.27 22.38
C TYR A 60 -23.14 -5.15 22.49
N TYR A 61 -23.66 -5.35 23.70
CA TYR A 61 -25.01 -4.92 24.07
C TYR A 61 -25.09 -3.39 24.05
N ALA A 62 -26.31 -2.85 23.97
CA ALA A 62 -26.53 -1.40 24.02
C ALA A 62 -25.96 -0.74 25.28
N GLU A 63 -25.85 -1.51 26.37
CA GLU A 63 -25.30 -1.12 27.67
C GLU A 63 -23.77 -1.12 27.71
N GLY A 64 -23.10 -1.55 26.63
CA GLY A 64 -21.64 -1.54 26.51
C GLY A 64 -20.95 -2.84 26.94
N LEU A 65 -21.68 -3.89 27.31
CA LEU A 65 -21.12 -5.19 27.64
C LEU A 65 -20.82 -6.03 26.38
N PRO A 66 -19.63 -6.60 26.22
CA PRO A 66 -19.31 -7.44 25.07
C PRO A 66 -20.10 -8.76 25.09
N ILE A 67 -20.59 -9.15 23.92
CA ILE A 67 -21.38 -10.36 23.67
C ILE A 67 -20.50 -11.43 23.02
N LEU A 68 -19.83 -11.05 21.95
CA LEU A 68 -19.02 -11.92 21.10
C LEU A 68 -17.79 -11.15 20.66
N THR A 69 -16.62 -11.75 20.75
CA THR A 69 -15.35 -11.11 20.43
C THR A 69 -14.39 -12.13 19.86
N THR A 70 -13.58 -11.73 18.88
CA THR A 70 -12.40 -12.51 18.48
C THR A 70 -11.16 -12.11 19.29
N SER A 71 -11.28 -11.09 20.15
CA SER A 71 -10.16 -10.51 20.90
C SER A 71 -10.02 -11.15 22.27
N SER A 72 -8.94 -11.89 22.45
CA SER A 72 -8.62 -12.55 23.73
C SER A 72 -8.44 -11.54 24.89
N ASN A 73 -7.98 -10.32 24.59
CA ASN A 73 -7.84 -9.27 25.61
C ASN A 73 -9.18 -8.83 26.18
N VAL A 74 -10.23 -8.79 25.35
CA VAL A 74 -11.58 -8.42 25.80
C VAL A 74 -12.14 -9.50 26.72
N VAL A 75 -11.97 -10.78 26.35
CA VAL A 75 -12.38 -11.92 27.18
C VAL A 75 -11.69 -11.89 28.54
N GLU A 76 -10.36 -11.70 28.57
CA GLU A 76 -9.59 -11.67 29.81
C GLU A 76 -10.01 -10.51 30.73
N ASN A 77 -10.26 -9.32 30.15
CA ASN A 77 -10.72 -8.16 30.91
C ASN A 77 -12.11 -8.38 31.52
N MET A 78 -13.03 -9.00 30.78
CA MET A 78 -14.36 -9.33 31.30
C MET A 78 -14.32 -10.36 32.42
N TYR A 79 -13.45 -11.36 32.29
CA TYR A 79 -13.21 -12.34 33.34
C TYR A 79 -12.68 -11.67 34.62
N LYS A 80 -11.69 -10.78 34.51
CA LYS A 80 -11.15 -10.01 35.65
C LYS A 80 -12.18 -9.09 36.31
N GLN A 81 -13.14 -8.58 35.53
CA GLN A 81 -14.24 -7.74 36.04
C GLN A 81 -15.38 -8.55 36.68
N GLY A 82 -15.29 -9.89 36.71
CA GLY A 82 -16.26 -10.76 37.36
C GLY A 82 -17.42 -11.21 36.46
N TYR A 83 -17.37 -10.92 35.16
CA TYR A 83 -18.36 -11.38 34.18
C TYR A 83 -18.00 -12.77 33.64
N THR A 84 -17.94 -13.77 34.53
CA THR A 84 -17.49 -15.13 34.20
C THR A 84 -18.57 -16.02 33.58
N GLY A 85 -19.82 -15.55 33.51
CA GLY A 85 -20.99 -16.31 33.05
C GLY A 85 -21.65 -15.79 31.77
N THR A 86 -21.06 -14.80 31.09
CA THR A 86 -21.66 -14.13 29.92
C THR A 86 -21.58 -14.95 28.64
N GLY A 87 -20.94 -16.12 28.65
CA GLY A 87 -20.84 -17.00 27.48
C GLY A 87 -20.01 -16.40 26.33
N ILE A 88 -19.17 -15.40 26.61
CA ILE A 88 -18.27 -14.80 25.62
C ILE A 88 -17.24 -15.86 25.22
N THR A 89 -17.37 -16.38 24.00
CA THR A 89 -16.40 -17.30 23.39
C THR A 89 -15.61 -16.56 22.31
N ASN A 90 -14.36 -16.96 22.10
CA ASN A 90 -13.57 -16.56 20.92
C ASN A 90 -14.17 -17.12 19.64
#